data_AF-A0AAJ5QHH4-F1
#
_entry.id   AF-A0AAJ5QHH4-F1
#
_cell.length_a   1.000
_cell.length_b   1.000
_cell.length_c   1.000
_cell.angle_alpha   90.00
_cell.angle_beta   90.00
_cell.angle_gamma   90.00
#
_symmetry.space_group_name_H-M   'P 1'
#
loop_
_entity.id
_entity.type
_entity.pdbx_description
1 polymer ?
#
loop_
_entity_poly.entity_id
_entity_poly.type
_entity_poly.pdbx_seq_one_letter_code
_entity_poly.pdbx_strand_id
1 'polypeptide(L)'
;MLRLTFFIFITLLAGCASGPKGVDCPGEVSTIYGQPMGQTRATIFDLVNAFTISRDGVKVQSGTLQSLDRFKYVPSAVTPEGYYAQRLSDKQFRLINPHEDTMITWTCP
;
A
#
# COMPACT_ATOMS: atom_id res chain seq x y z
N MET A 1 -33.72 -7.13 -33.58
CA MET A 1 -33.51 -6.15 -32.48
C MET A 1 -33.03 -6.82 -31.18
N LEU A 2 -33.56 -7.97 -30.77
CA LEU A 2 -33.16 -8.70 -29.54
C LEU A 2 -31.66 -9.05 -29.43
N ARG A 3 -30.99 -9.31 -30.56
CA ARG A 3 -29.55 -9.65 -30.60
C ARG A 3 -28.64 -8.46 -30.24
N LEU A 4 -29.04 -7.23 -30.57
CA LEU A 4 -28.23 -6.03 -30.29
C LEU A 4 -28.28 -5.68 -28.79
N THR A 5 -29.44 -5.90 -28.16
CA THR A 5 -29.66 -5.68 -26.73
C THR A 5 -28.81 -6.60 -25.86
N PHE A 6 -28.59 -7.85 -26.32
CA PHE A 6 -27.77 -8.82 -25.61
C PHE A 6 -26.29 -8.42 -25.59
N PHE A 7 -25.75 -7.92 -26.70
CA PHE A 7 -24.35 -7.44 -26.76
C PHE A 7 -24.09 -6.23 -25.86
N ILE A 8 -25.06 -5.31 -25.74
CA ILE A 8 -24.96 -4.14 -24.87
C ILE A 8 -24.94 -4.55 -23.38
N PHE A 9 -25.70 -5.59 -23.01
CA PHE A 9 -25.75 -6.06 -21.63
C PHE A 9 -24.43 -6.70 -21.18
N ILE A 10 -23.73 -7.40 -22.07
CA ILE A 10 -22.45 -8.05 -21.77
C ILE A 10 -21.33 -7.01 -21.59
N THR A 11 -21.31 -5.94 -22.39
CA THR A 11 -20.30 -4.88 -22.27
C THR A 11 -20.47 -4.02 -21.01
N LEU A 12 -21.71 -3.84 -20.54
CA LEU A 12 -22.01 -3.14 -19.28
C LEU A 12 -21.49 -3.89 -18.03
N LEU A 13 -21.43 -5.23 -18.05
CA LEU A 13 -20.95 -6.03 -16.92
C LEU A 13 -19.42 -6.05 -16.78
N ALA A 14 -18.67 -5.79 -17.86
CA ALA A 14 -17.21 -5.79 -17.84
C ALA A 14 -16.58 -4.50 -17.27
N GLY A 15 -17.37 -3.42 -17.14
CA GLY A 15 -16.89 -2.11 -16.71
C GLY A 15 -16.65 -1.95 -15.19
N CYS A 16 -17.13 -2.88 -14.36
CA CYS A 16 -17.03 -2.76 -12.89
C CYS A 16 -15.86 -3.53 -12.26
N ALA A 17 -15.01 -4.21 -13.06
CA ALA A 17 -13.94 -5.07 -12.53
C ALA A 17 -12.57 -4.37 -12.40
N SER A 18 -12.43 -3.09 -12.78
CA SER A 18 -11.19 -2.36 -12.56
C SER A 18 -11.18 -1.73 -11.17
N GLY A 19 -10.80 -2.51 -10.15
CA GLY A 19 -10.36 -1.92 -8.88
C GLY A 19 -9.22 -0.92 -9.12
N PRO A 20 -9.05 0.09 -8.25
CA PRO A 20 -7.95 1.04 -8.39
C PRO A 20 -6.63 0.30 -8.59
N LYS A 21 -5.80 0.75 -9.53
CA LYS A 21 -4.49 0.14 -9.72
C LYS A 21 -3.56 0.64 -8.61
N GLY A 22 -2.69 -0.24 -8.12
CA GLY A 22 -1.60 0.20 -7.25
C GLY A 22 -0.71 1.23 -7.96
N VAL A 23 -0.07 2.08 -7.18
CA VAL A 23 0.77 3.18 -7.66
C VAL A 23 2.23 2.84 -7.41
N ASP A 24 3.09 3.03 -8.41
CA ASP A 24 4.53 2.85 -8.23
C ASP A 24 5.14 4.04 -7.48
N CYS A 25 5.64 3.77 -6.29
CA CYS A 25 6.16 4.78 -5.39
C CYS A 25 7.67 4.57 -5.18
N PRO A 26 8.52 5.60 -5.39
CA PRO A 26 9.90 5.56 -4.90
C PRO A 26 9.92 5.48 -3.38
N GLY A 27 10.93 4.83 -2.82
CA GLY A 27 11.11 4.74 -1.39
C GLY A 27 12.56 4.83 -0.96
N GLU A 28 12.77 5.43 0.20
CA GLU A 28 14.07 5.55 0.83
C GLU A 28 14.24 4.42 1.85
N VAL A 29 15.37 3.73 1.78
CA VAL A 29 15.78 2.73 2.77
C VAL A 29 16.71 3.40 3.76
N SER A 30 16.44 3.23 5.04
CA SER A 30 17.20 3.82 6.15
C SER A 30 17.24 2.88 7.34
N THR A 31 18.13 3.13 8.30
CA THR A 31 18.03 2.50 9.63
C THR A 31 16.79 3.00 10.36
N ILE A 32 16.38 2.34 11.45
CA ILE A 32 15.23 2.83 12.25
C ILE A 32 15.52 4.20 12.89
N TYR A 33 16.79 4.57 12.99
CA TYR A 33 17.26 5.87 13.45
C TYR A 33 17.41 6.91 12.33
N GLY A 34 17.07 6.56 11.08
CA GLY A 34 17.04 7.48 9.95
C GLY A 34 18.36 7.67 9.22
N GLN A 35 19.35 6.79 9.44
CA GLN A 35 20.57 6.83 8.62
C GLN A 35 20.25 6.25 7.23
N PRO A 36 20.48 6.98 6.14
CA PRO A 36 20.15 6.51 4.80
C PRO A 36 21.03 5.32 4.41
N MET A 37 20.40 4.31 3.79
CA MET A 37 21.03 3.07 3.33
C MET A 37 20.86 2.86 1.83
N GLY A 38 19.88 3.52 1.20
CA GLY A 38 19.67 3.42 -0.24
C GLY A 38 18.27 3.82 -0.67
N GLN A 39 17.92 3.40 -1.88
CA GLN A 39 16.62 3.69 -2.50
C GLN A 39 16.01 2.38 -3.00
N THR A 40 14.68 2.36 -3.08
CA THR A 40 13.90 1.24 -3.59
C THR A 40 12.65 1.76 -4.31
N ARG A 41 11.90 0.87 -4.94
CA ARG A 41 10.60 1.15 -5.53
C ARG A 41 9.64 0.03 -5.16
N ALA A 42 8.39 0.36 -4.94
CA ALA A 42 7.34 -0.62 -4.74
C ALA A 42 6.02 -0.10 -5.28
N THR A 43 5.14 -1.02 -5.66
CA THR A 43 3.76 -0.69 -5.98
C THR A 43 2.95 -0.68 -4.68
N ILE A 44 2.33 0.44 -4.35
CA ILE A 44 1.45 0.60 -3.19
C ILE A 44 0.00 0.55 -3.64
N PHE A 45 -0.78 -0.32 -3.03
CA PHE A 45 -2.24 -0.33 -3.17
C PHE A 45 -2.87 0.08 -1.84
N ASP A 46 -3.50 1.25 -1.81
CA ASP A 46 -4.07 1.83 -0.59
C ASP A 46 -5.58 1.60 -0.49
N LEU A 47 -6.02 1.18 0.69
CA LEU A 47 -7.44 1.04 1.08
C LEU A 47 -7.72 1.96 2.27
N VAL A 48 -8.98 2.14 2.63
CA VAL A 48 -9.37 3.05 3.72
C VAL A 48 -8.64 2.76 5.03
N ASN A 49 -8.51 1.49 5.42
CA ASN A 49 -7.94 1.07 6.70
C ASN A 49 -6.77 0.09 6.58
N ALA A 50 -6.22 -0.13 5.39
CA ALA A 50 -5.09 -1.00 5.14
C ALA A 50 -4.36 -0.59 3.86
N PHE A 51 -3.14 -1.06 3.66
CA PHE A 51 -2.45 -0.95 2.37
C PHE A 51 -1.66 -2.23 2.09
N THR A 52 -1.33 -2.44 0.82
CA THR A 52 -0.48 -3.53 0.36
C THR A 52 0.74 -2.95 -0.34
N ILE A 53 1.92 -3.43 0.03
CA ILE A 53 3.19 -3.14 -0.66
C ILE A 53 3.51 -4.34 -1.55
N SER A 54 3.84 -4.11 -2.81
CA SER A 54 4.30 -5.15 -3.74
C SER A 54 5.64 -4.79 -4.36
N ARG A 55 6.62 -5.70 -4.32
CA ARG A 55 7.95 -5.53 -4.94
C ARG A 55 8.51 -6.89 -5.33
N ASP A 56 9.05 -7.03 -6.55
CA ASP A 56 9.73 -8.24 -7.03
C ASP A 56 8.94 -9.54 -6.82
N GLY A 57 7.61 -9.48 -6.99
CA GLY A 57 6.70 -10.61 -6.77
C GLY A 57 6.34 -10.88 -5.30
N VAL A 58 6.99 -10.22 -4.35
CA VAL A 58 6.65 -10.27 -2.92
C VAL A 58 5.57 -9.25 -2.61
N LYS A 59 4.60 -9.64 -1.76
CA LYS A 59 3.53 -8.78 -1.27
C LYS A 59 3.50 -8.78 0.25
N VAL A 60 3.41 -7.60 0.85
CA VAL A 60 3.24 -7.41 2.29
C VAL A 60 1.95 -6.64 2.52
N GLN A 61 1.05 -7.19 3.33
CA GLN A 61 -0.19 -6.52 3.72
C GLN A 61 0.01 -5.86 5.08
N SER A 62 -0.40 -4.60 5.23
CA SER A 62 -0.26 -3.88 6.49
C SER A 62 -1.04 -4.50 7.64
N GLY A 63 -2.15 -5.20 7.34
CA GLY A 63 -3.21 -5.48 8.29
C GLY A 63 -4.10 -4.25 8.53
N THR A 64 -5.08 -4.37 9.42
CA THR A 64 -6.00 -3.27 9.75
C THR A 64 -5.30 -2.22 10.60
N LEU A 65 -5.06 -1.05 10.01
CA LEU A 65 -4.44 0.09 10.66
C LEU A 65 -5.32 0.60 11.81
N GLN A 66 -4.70 0.77 12.98
CA GLN A 66 -5.33 1.27 14.18
C GLN A 66 -4.81 2.67 14.51
N SER A 67 -5.70 3.54 14.96
CA SER A 67 -5.37 4.85 15.55
C SER A 67 -6.57 5.35 16.36
N LEU A 68 -6.31 5.92 17.54
CA LEU A 68 -7.36 6.56 18.34
C LEU A 68 -7.84 7.87 17.72
N ASP A 69 -6.94 8.57 17.02
CA ASP A 69 -7.20 9.82 16.31
C ASP A 69 -6.15 9.97 15.20
N ARG A 70 -6.58 9.78 13.94
CA ARG A 70 -5.69 9.84 12.76
C ARG A 70 -5.07 11.22 12.51
N PHE A 71 -5.57 12.27 13.16
CA PHE A 71 -4.99 13.61 13.06
C PHE A 71 -3.88 13.85 14.09
N LYS A 72 -3.76 12.98 15.10
CA LYS A 72 -2.76 13.08 16.18
C LYS A 72 -1.77 11.92 16.20
N TYR A 73 -2.21 10.75 15.77
CA TYR A 73 -1.44 9.50 15.85
C TYR A 73 -1.40 8.82 14.49
N VAL A 74 -0.20 8.39 14.09
CA VAL A 74 0.06 7.66 12.86
C VAL A 74 -0.72 6.33 12.87
N PRO A 75 -1.64 6.11 11.92
CA PRO A 75 -2.29 4.81 11.77
C PRO A 75 -1.26 3.71 11.47
N SER A 76 -1.30 2.64 12.24
CA SER A 76 -0.32 1.57 12.15
C SER A 76 -0.87 0.19 12.45
N ALA A 77 -0.13 -0.84 12.04
CA ALA A 77 -0.42 -2.23 12.33
C ALA A 77 0.86 -3.07 12.28
N VAL A 78 0.83 -4.25 12.91
CA VAL A 78 1.89 -5.25 12.77
C VAL A 78 1.44 -6.25 11.71
N THR A 79 2.28 -6.49 10.70
CA THR A 79 1.98 -7.43 9.63
C THR A 79 2.09 -8.89 10.13
N PRO A 80 1.51 -9.89 9.44
CA PRO A 80 1.68 -11.29 9.80
C PRO A 80 3.15 -11.75 9.87
N GLU A 81 4.02 -11.12 9.07
CA GLU A 81 5.46 -11.39 9.02
C GLU A 81 6.24 -10.68 10.15
N GLY A 82 5.58 -9.85 10.96
CA GLY A 82 6.19 -9.15 12.10
C GLY A 82 6.73 -7.75 11.78
N TYR A 83 6.49 -7.21 10.59
CA TYR A 83 6.86 -5.84 10.27
C TYR A 83 5.92 -4.84 10.92
N TYR A 84 6.42 -3.65 11.25
CA TYR A 84 5.58 -2.55 11.69
C TYR A 84 5.25 -1.64 10.50
N ALA A 85 3.98 -1.67 10.09
CA ALA A 85 3.45 -0.92 8.96
C ALA A 85 2.79 0.38 9.43
N GLN A 86 3.07 1.50 8.77
CA GLN A 86 2.56 2.82 9.12
C GLN A 86 2.08 3.59 7.89
N ARG A 87 0.95 4.29 8.02
CA ARG A 87 0.49 5.29 7.05
C ARG A 87 0.79 6.68 7.60
N LEU A 88 1.85 7.31 7.10
CA LEU A 88 2.30 8.63 7.56
C LEU A 88 1.42 9.75 6.99
N SER A 89 0.94 9.57 5.75
CA SER A 89 -0.02 10.46 5.09
C SER A 89 -0.86 9.67 4.08
N ASP A 90 -1.70 10.35 3.31
CA ASP A 90 -2.39 9.80 2.14
C ASP A 90 -1.44 9.38 1.00
N LYS A 91 -0.17 9.80 1.06
CA LYS A 91 0.86 9.50 0.04
C LYS A 91 2.12 8.86 0.58
N GLN A 92 2.26 8.74 1.90
CA GLN A 92 3.47 8.23 2.53
C GLN A 92 3.18 6.98 3.36
N PHE A 93 3.89 5.91 3.01
CA PHE A 93 3.73 4.58 3.60
C PHE A 93 5.09 4.10 4.09
N ARG A 94 5.10 3.46 5.24
CA ARG A 94 6.34 3.02 5.87
C ARG A 94 6.23 1.59 6.35
N LEU A 95 7.29 0.84 6.16
CA LEU A 95 7.47 -0.51 6.69
C LEU A 95 8.77 -0.55 7.47
N ILE A 96 8.70 -1.00 8.72
CA ILE A 96 9.85 -1.11 9.63
C ILE A 96 10.08 -2.58 9.94
N ASN A 97 11.29 -3.05 9.71
CA ASN A 97 11.79 -4.32 10.21
C ASN A 97 12.74 -4.07 11.39
N PRO A 98 12.26 -4.18 12.64
CA PRO A 98 13.10 -3.90 13.82
C PRO A 98 14.22 -4.93 14.01
N HIS A 99 14.07 -6.14 13.48
CA HIS A 99 15.09 -7.19 13.61
C HIS A 99 16.34 -6.91 12.78
N GLU A 100 16.18 -6.21 11.66
CA GLU A 100 17.28 -5.88 10.74
C GLU A 100 17.75 -4.44 10.86
N ASP A 101 17.21 -3.67 11.81
CA ASP A 101 17.41 -2.22 11.90
C ASP A 101 17.15 -1.53 10.55
N THR A 102 16.03 -1.85 9.90
CA THR A 102 15.67 -1.24 8.61
C THR A 102 14.28 -0.64 8.62
N MET A 103 14.15 0.48 7.92
CA MET A 103 12.93 1.20 7.68
C MET A 103 12.90 1.66 6.23
N ILE A 104 11.79 1.41 5.55
CA ILE A 104 11.55 1.89 4.20
C ILE A 104 10.37 2.85 4.23
N THR A 105 10.54 4.05 3.68
CA THR A 105 9.44 5.01 3.50
C THR A 105 9.22 5.25 2.01
N TRP A 106 8.06 4.86 1.50
CA TRP A 106 7.63 5.16 0.14
C TRP A 106 6.80 6.42 0.08
N THR A 107 7.05 7.26 -0.93
CA THR A 107 6.27 8.47 -1.22
C THR A 107 5.66 8.35 -2.60
N CYS A 108 4.33 8.37 -2.68
CA CYS A 108 3.56 8.23 -3.91
C CYS A 108 3.22 9.60 -4.53
N PRO A 109 3.03 9.69 -5.87
CA PRO A 109 2.66 10.92 -6.58
C PRO A 109 1.31 11.51 -6.19
#